data_AF-A0A962PCG6-F1
#
_entry.id   AF-A0A962PCG6-F1
#
_cell.length_a   1.000
_cell.length_b   1.000
_cell.length_c   1.000
_cell.angle_alpha   90.00
_cell.angle_beta   90.00
_cell.angle_gamma   90.00
#
_symmetry.space_group_name_H-M   'P 1'
#
loop_
_entity.id
_entity.type
_entity.pdbx_description
1 polymer ?
#
loop_
_entity_poly.entity_id
_entity_poly.type
_entity_poly.pdbx_seq_one_letter_code
_entity_poly.pdbx_strand_id
1 'polypeptide(L)'
;MSARFSSSPALRLHIGNSRIRSAAFGALALGSGAALYLIRARGYPVLAGSLLAPVLAVLWYLRQERWRGAQISWHRGVWQLQAGGRREAIVMSPRSGGFPGLLYLAWREAGSNRRGSVWLFADSAPAEELRRLRVRLLLER
;
A
#
# COMPACT_ATOMS: atom_id res chain seq x y z
N MET A 1 20.39 -0.05 26.98
CA MET A 1 19.32 0.06 25.96
C MET A 1 18.09 -0.70 26.45
N SER A 2 16.96 -0.02 26.50
CA SER A 2 15.83 -0.29 27.40
C SER A 2 15.09 -1.60 27.12
N ALA A 3 14.91 -2.41 28.17
CA ALA A 3 14.24 -3.71 28.20
C ALA A 3 12.72 -3.70 27.90
N ARG A 4 12.16 -2.57 27.44
CA ARG A 4 10.70 -2.37 27.22
C ARG A 4 10.15 -3.02 25.94
N PHE A 5 10.98 -3.62 25.10
CA PHE A 5 10.54 -4.24 23.84
C PHE A 5 10.49 -5.78 23.84
N SER A 6 10.87 -6.43 24.95
CA SER A 6 11.01 -7.89 25.01
C SER A 6 9.66 -8.64 25.00
N SER A 7 8.57 -8.00 25.44
CA SER A 7 7.25 -8.63 25.63
C SER A 7 6.16 -8.15 24.66
N SER A 8 6.52 -7.43 23.58
CA SER A 8 5.52 -7.09 22.56
C SER A 8 5.21 -8.33 21.71
N PRO A 9 3.92 -8.69 21.53
CA PRO A 9 3.52 -9.85 20.74
C PRO A 9 4.03 -9.70 19.31
N ALA A 10 4.49 -10.81 18.73
CA ALA A 10 4.94 -10.82 17.34
C ALA A 10 3.81 -10.34 16.43
N LEU A 11 4.06 -9.26 15.68
CA LEU A 11 3.12 -8.78 14.67
C LEU A 11 3.43 -9.53 13.38
N ARG A 12 2.40 -10.09 12.77
CA ARG A 12 2.46 -10.64 11.42
C ARG A 12 1.26 -10.09 10.70
N LEU A 13 1.50 -9.22 9.73
CA LEU A 13 0.46 -8.61 8.91
C LEU A 13 0.64 -9.08 7.48
N HIS A 14 -0.35 -9.80 6.99
CA HIS A 14 -0.39 -10.24 5.60
C HIS A 14 -1.08 -9.17 4.75
N ILE A 15 -0.43 -8.70 3.69
CA ILE A 15 -1.00 -7.72 2.77
C ILE A 15 -1.95 -8.46 1.83
N GLY A 16 -3.24 -8.46 2.19
CA GLY A 16 -4.32 -9.05 1.43
C GLY A 16 -4.90 -8.12 0.37
N ASN A 17 -5.83 -8.66 -0.41
CA ASN A 17 -6.61 -7.88 -1.38
C ASN A 17 -7.57 -6.93 -0.66
N SER A 18 -7.53 -5.65 -1.04
CA SER A 18 -8.54 -4.68 -0.62
C SER A 18 -9.67 -4.61 -1.64
N ARG A 19 -10.89 -4.93 -1.20
CA ARG A 19 -12.12 -4.71 -1.96
C ARG A 19 -12.37 -3.22 -2.17
N ILE A 20 -12.07 -2.38 -1.17
CA ILE A 20 -12.18 -0.92 -1.25
C ILE A 20 -11.29 -0.39 -2.37
N ARG A 21 -10.04 -0.86 -2.44
CA ARG A 21 -9.12 -0.48 -3.51
C ARG A 21 -9.59 -0.96 -4.87
N SER A 22 -10.10 -2.19 -4.97
CA SER A 22 -10.67 -2.70 -6.21
C SER A 22 -11.89 -1.88 -6.66
N ALA A 23 -12.76 -1.48 -5.73
CA ALA A 23 -13.92 -0.64 -6.00
C ALA A 23 -13.50 0.77 -6.43
N ALA A 24 -12.52 1.37 -5.74
CA ALA A 24 -11.97 2.68 -6.09
C ALA A 24 -11.31 2.66 -7.49
N PHE A 25 -10.57 1.60 -7.81
CA PHE A 25 -10.01 1.40 -9.15
C PHE A 25 -11.12 1.26 -10.20
N GLY A 26 -12.15 0.46 -9.93
CA GLY A 26 -13.29 0.29 -10.83
C GLY A 26 -14.03 1.61 -11.08
N ALA A 27 -14.29 2.38 -10.03
CA ALA A 27 -14.92 3.70 -10.12
C ALA A 27 -14.05 4.68 -10.93
N LEU A 28 -12.73 4.68 -10.72
CA LEU A 28 -11.81 5.55 -11.46
C LEU A 28 -11.72 5.16 -12.94
N ALA A 29 -11.73 3.87 -13.26
CA ALA A 29 -11.76 3.36 -14.63
C ALA A 29 -13.07 3.73 -15.34
N LEU A 30 -14.22 3.53 -14.69
CA LEU A 30 -15.52 3.90 -15.21
C LEU A 30 -15.65 5.43 -15.41
N GLY A 31 -15.24 6.22 -14.42
CA GLY A 31 -15.26 7.68 -14.50
C GLY A 31 -14.36 8.21 -15.63
N SER A 32 -13.17 7.63 -15.79
CA SER A 32 -12.25 7.98 -16.87
C SER A 32 -12.82 7.60 -18.25
N GLY A 33 -13.43 6.41 -18.37
CA GLY A 33 -14.12 5.98 -19.59
C GLY A 33 -15.28 6.90 -19.95
N ALA A 34 -16.11 7.28 -18.97
CA ALA A 34 -17.21 8.21 -19.16
C ALA A 34 -16.73 9.60 -19.60
N ALA A 35 -15.66 10.11 -18.98
CA ALA A 35 -15.06 11.40 -19.36
C ALA A 35 -14.55 11.37 -20.82
N LEU A 36 -13.84 10.32 -21.22
CA LEU A 36 -13.36 10.15 -22.59
C LEU A 36 -14.51 10.02 -23.60
N TYR A 37 -15.57 9.30 -23.22
CA TYR A 37 -16.78 9.17 -24.04
C TYR A 37 -17.46 10.53 -24.25
N LEU A 38 -17.62 11.33 -23.19
CA LEU A 38 -18.21 12.68 -23.29
C LEU A 38 -17.37 13.62 -24.14
N ILE A 39 -16.03 13.57 -24.03
CA ILE A 39 -15.13 14.37 -24.88
C ILE A 39 -15.29 13.98 -26.35
N ARG A 40 -15.37 12.68 -26.64
CA ARG A 40 -15.62 12.17 -27.99
C ARG A 40 -17.00 12.62 -28.51
N ALA A 41 -18.05 12.50 -27.68
CA ALA A 41 -19.41 12.88 -28.03
C ALA A 41 -19.57 14.39 -28.29
N ARG A 42 -18.75 15.23 -27.64
CA ARG A 42 -18.65 16.68 -27.90
C ARG A 42 -17.90 17.04 -29.19
N GLY A 43 -17.45 16.06 -29.98
CA GLY A 43 -16.79 16.30 -31.26
C GLY A 43 -15.27 16.47 -31.16
N TYR A 44 -14.64 16.09 -30.04
CA TYR A 44 -13.18 16.13 -29.88
C TYR A 44 -12.56 14.71 -29.87
N PRO A 45 -12.69 13.91 -30.94
CA PRO A 45 -12.21 12.52 -30.96
C PRO A 45 -10.68 12.42 -30.88
N VAL A 46 -9.95 13.40 -31.43
CA VAL A 46 -8.48 13.44 -31.38
C VAL A 46 -7.99 13.67 -29.95
N LEU A 47 -8.65 14.56 -29.20
CA LEU A 47 -8.34 14.81 -27.78
C LEU A 47 -8.67 13.59 -26.91
N ALA A 48 -9.81 12.94 -27.16
CA ALA A 48 -10.15 11.70 -26.47
C ALA A 48 -9.13 10.59 -26.75
N GLY A 49 -8.66 10.48 -27.99
CA GLY A 49 -7.61 9.53 -28.38
C GLY A 49 -6.26 9.81 -27.72
N SER A 50 -5.83 11.08 -27.66
CA SER A 50 -4.56 11.44 -27.03
C SER A 50 -4.57 11.25 -25.50
N LEU A 51 -5.73 11.42 -24.85
CA LEU A 51 -5.90 11.18 -23.42
C LEU A 51 -6.07 9.69 -23.06
N LEU A 52 -6.42 8.83 -24.02
CA LEU A 52 -6.62 7.41 -23.76
C LEU A 52 -5.32 6.73 -23.28
N ALA A 53 -4.21 6.98 -23.98
CA ALA A 53 -2.92 6.39 -23.63
C ALA A 53 -2.44 6.73 -22.20
N PRO A 54 -2.41 8.01 -21.75
CA PRO A 54 -2.01 8.33 -20.39
C PRO A 54 -3.01 7.78 -19.35
N VAL A 55 -4.32 7.78 -19.63
CA VAL A 55 -5.32 7.18 -18.72
C VAL A 55 -5.06 5.69 -18.54
N LEU A 56 -4.83 4.94 -19.63
CA LEU A 56 -4.51 3.52 -19.56
C LEU A 56 -3.19 3.26 -18.85
N ALA A 57 -2.16 4.09 -19.09
CA ALA A 57 -0.87 3.96 -18.40
C ALA A 57 -1.01 4.17 -16.88
N VAL A 58 -1.79 5.16 -16.44
CA VAL A 58 -2.07 5.41 -15.03
C VAL A 58 -2.87 4.27 -14.41
N LEU A 59 -3.92 3.80 -15.07
CA LEU A 59 -4.72 2.65 -14.60
C LEU A 59 -3.86 1.39 -14.48
N TRP A 60 -3.01 1.13 -15.48
CA TRP A 60 -2.08 0.01 -15.45
C TRP A 60 -1.10 0.12 -14.28
N TYR A 61 -0.51 1.29 -14.08
CA TYR A 61 0.40 1.55 -12.96
C TYR A 61 -0.29 1.35 -11.59
N LEU A 62 -1.51 1.85 -11.43
CA LEU A 62 -2.29 1.68 -10.20
C LEU A 62 -2.68 0.23 -9.93
N ARG A 63 -2.89 -0.56 -11.00
CA ARG A 63 -3.19 -2.00 -10.93
C ARG A 63 -1.97 -2.84 -10.51
N GLN A 64 -0.74 -2.37 -10.75
CA GLN A 64 0.46 -3.08 -10.30
C GLN A 64 0.60 -3.01 -8.77
N GLU A 65 0.01 -4.00 -8.09
CA GLU A 65 0.17 -4.18 -6.66
C GLU A 65 1.49 -4.89 -6.35
N ARG A 66 2.58 -4.13 -6.37
CA ARG A 66 3.96 -4.63 -6.18
C ARG A 66 4.16 -5.42 -4.88
N TRP A 67 3.34 -5.20 -3.86
CA TRP A 67 3.44 -5.83 -2.54
C TRP A 67 2.28 -6.77 -2.20
N ARG A 68 1.46 -7.13 -3.19
CA ARG A 68 0.37 -8.08 -2.99
C ARG A 68 0.91 -9.42 -2.51
N GLY A 69 0.35 -9.96 -1.42
CA GLY A 69 0.82 -11.20 -0.82
C GLY A 69 2.16 -11.08 -0.06
N ALA A 70 2.70 -9.86 0.09
CA ALA A 70 3.82 -9.64 0.98
C ALA A 70 3.34 -9.66 2.44
N GLN A 71 4.23 -10.05 3.35
CA GLN A 71 3.97 -10.10 4.78
C GLN A 71 4.95 -9.18 5.50
N ILE A 72 4.42 -8.27 6.32
CA ILE A 72 5.22 -7.43 7.20
C ILE A 72 5.14 -8.05 8.59
N SER A 73 6.28 -8.32 9.19
CA SER A 73 6.36 -8.86 10.55
C SER A 73 7.25 -8.02 11.44
N TRP A 74 6.90 -7.96 12.72
CA TRP A 74 7.72 -7.38 13.76
C TRP A 74 8.03 -8.46 14.80
N HIS A 75 9.31 -8.69 15.06
CA HIS A 75 9.76 -9.66 16.04
C HIS A 75 11.03 -9.18 16.74
N ARG A 76 11.02 -9.17 18.08
CA ARG A 76 12.18 -8.83 18.93
C ARG A 76 12.86 -7.50 18.54
N GLY A 77 12.08 -6.46 18.24
CA GLY A 77 12.62 -5.15 17.89
C GLY A 77 13.01 -4.98 16.41
N VAL A 78 12.85 -6.01 15.58
CA VAL A 78 13.23 -5.97 14.17
C VAL A 78 11.99 -6.08 13.29
N TRP A 79 11.85 -5.16 12.34
CA TRP A 79 10.89 -5.27 11.26
C TRP A 79 11.45 -6.12 10.13
N GLN A 80 10.59 -6.98 9.58
CA GLN A 80 10.95 -7.87 8.49
C GLN A 80 9.85 -7.86 7.44
N LEU A 81 10.26 -7.77 6.19
CA LEU A 81 9.38 -7.89 5.03
C LEU A 81 9.63 -9.23 4.36
N GLN A 82 8.57 -9.99 4.15
CA GLN A 82 8.59 -11.20 3.35
C GLN A 82 7.82 -10.97 2.05
N ALA A 83 8.50 -11.00 0.92
CA ALA A 83 7.90 -10.81 -0.41
C ALA A 83 8.55 -11.77 -1.41
N GLY A 84 7.75 -12.47 -2.22
CA GLY A 84 8.27 -13.40 -3.24
C GLY A 84 9.21 -14.47 -2.68
N GLY A 85 8.94 -14.97 -1.47
CA GLY A 85 9.76 -15.98 -0.80
C GLY A 85 11.04 -15.46 -0.13
N ARG A 86 11.41 -14.18 -0.32
CA ARG A 86 12.55 -13.56 0.36
C ARG A 86 12.10 -12.89 1.65
N ARG A 87 12.89 -13.03 2.72
CA ARG A 87 12.69 -12.35 4.00
C ARG A 87 13.85 -11.39 4.23
N GLU A 88 13.55 -10.10 4.32
CA GLU A 88 14.54 -9.05 4.49
C GLU A 88 14.24 -8.22 5.74
N ALA A 89 15.28 -7.86 6.48
CA ALA A 89 15.17 -6.90 7.56
C ALA A 89 14.96 -5.50 6.98
N ILE A 90 13.94 -4.80 7.48
CA ILE A 90 13.60 -3.46 7.04
C ILE A 90 13.62 -2.52 8.23
N VAL A 91 13.86 -1.24 7.96
CA VAL A 91 13.74 -0.16 8.93
C VAL A 91 12.53 0.68 8.53
N MET A 92 11.55 0.78 9.41
CA MET A 92 10.38 1.63 9.18
C MET A 92 10.81 3.10 9.16
N SER A 93 10.31 3.83 8.18
CA SER A 93 10.53 5.27 8.06
C SER A 93 9.56 6.02 8.99
N PRO A 94 9.98 7.15 9.59
CA PRO A 94 9.08 8.02 10.37
C PRO A 94 7.93 8.61 9.55
N ARG A 95 8.04 8.59 8.22
CA ARG A 95 6.94 8.96 7.30
C ARG A 95 5.80 7.95 7.30
N SER A 96 5.98 6.78 7.90
CA SER A 96 4.89 5.81 8.09
C SER A 96 3.87 6.40 9.04
N GLY A 97 2.60 6.36 8.66
CA GLY A 97 1.51 7.00 9.38
C GLY A 97 0.17 6.47 8.89
N GLY A 98 -0.87 6.63 9.70
CA GLY A 98 -2.19 6.13 9.36
C GLY A 98 -3.29 7.11 9.71
N PHE A 99 -4.29 7.15 8.85
CA PHE A 99 -5.60 7.73 9.10
C PHE A 99 -6.61 6.61 9.42
N PRO A 100 -7.77 6.93 10.00
CA PRO A 100 -8.85 5.97 10.18
C PRO A 100 -9.26 5.36 8.83
N GLY A 101 -8.80 4.15 8.58
CA GLY A 101 -9.12 3.36 7.38
C GLY A 101 -8.05 3.30 6.29
N LEU A 102 -6.96 4.06 6.42
CA LEU A 102 -5.83 4.03 5.48
C LEU A 102 -4.50 4.13 6.24
N LEU A 103 -3.58 3.21 5.96
CA LEU A 103 -2.25 3.15 6.54
C LEU A 103 -1.21 3.30 5.45
N TYR A 104 -0.35 4.30 5.59
CA TYR A 104 0.84 4.44 4.77
C TYR A 104 2.04 3.88 5.52
N LEU A 105 2.69 2.89 4.93
CA LEU A 105 3.94 2.34 5.42
C LEU A 105 5.04 2.68 4.43
N ALA A 106 6.14 3.20 4.94
CA ALA A 106 7.37 3.41 4.18
C ALA A 106 8.52 2.81 4.95
N TRP A 107 9.43 2.12 4.25
CA TRP A 107 10.58 1.47 4.87
C TRP A 107 11.80 1.54 3.97
N ARG A 108 12.95 1.22 4.58
CA ARG A 108 14.22 1.02 3.88
C ARG A 108 14.73 -0.38 4.17
N GLU A 109 15.14 -1.09 3.13
CA GLU A 109 15.79 -2.39 3.24
C GLU A 109 17.19 -2.20 3.84
N ALA A 110 17.49 -2.94 4.91
CA ALA A 110 18.75 -2.79 5.66
C ALA A 110 19.97 -3.21 4.82
N GLY A 111 19.81 -4.17 3.90
CA GLY A 111 20.90 -4.71 3.09
C GLY A 111 21.10 -4.04 1.72
N SER A 112 20.09 -3.34 1.19
CA SER A 112 20.10 -2.90 -0.22
C SER A 112 19.91 -1.39 -0.42
N ASN A 113 19.72 -0.63 0.68
CA ASN A 113 19.34 0.80 0.67
C ASN A 113 18.09 1.12 -0.18
N ARG A 114 17.35 0.09 -0.64
CA ARG A 114 16.12 0.26 -1.40
C ARG A 114 15.04 0.79 -0.48
N ARG A 115 14.20 1.67 -1.03
CA ARG A 115 13.06 2.22 -0.32
C ARG A 115 11.81 1.54 -0.83
N GLY A 116 10.98 1.07 0.08
CA GLY A 116 9.66 0.52 -0.19
C GLY A 116 8.59 1.38 0.45
N SER A 117 7.42 1.41 -0.17
CA SER A 117 6.23 1.94 0.45
C SER A 117 4.99 1.17 0.00
N VAL A 118 3.98 1.14 0.87
CA VAL A 118 2.67 0.55 0.56
C VAL A 118 1.56 1.31 1.27
N TRP A 119 0.42 1.40 0.58
CA TRP A 119 -0.84 1.87 1.14
C TRP A 119 -1.69 0.65 1.48
N LEU A 120 -2.06 0.53 2.76
CA LEU A 120 -2.93 -0.51 3.29
C LEU A 120 -4.29 0.10 3.61
N PHE A 121 -5.34 -0.43 3.00
CA PHE A 121 -6.71 -0.07 3.35
C PHE A 121 -7.17 -0.88 4.56
N ALA A 122 -8.24 -0.41 5.22
CA ALA A 122 -8.82 -1.05 6.40
C ALA A 122 -9.20 -2.52 6.19
N ASP A 123 -9.50 -2.89 4.95
CA ASP A 123 -9.94 -4.22 4.53
C ASP A 123 -8.79 -5.06 3.94
N SER A 124 -7.57 -4.51 3.85
CA SER A 124 -6.40 -5.25 3.37
C SER A 124 -5.89 -6.30 4.36
N ALA A 125 -6.25 -6.19 5.64
CA ALA A 125 -5.83 -7.09 6.72
C ALA A 125 -6.87 -7.09 7.85
N PRO A 126 -6.85 -8.08 8.76
CA PRO A 126 -7.72 -8.10 9.93
C PRO A 126 -7.59 -6.82 10.77
N ALA A 127 -8.72 -6.31 11.25
CA ALA A 127 -8.78 -5.05 12.00
C ALA A 127 -7.86 -5.05 13.25
N GLU A 128 -7.71 -6.21 13.91
CA GLU A 128 -6.80 -6.37 15.05
C GLU A 128 -5.33 -6.19 14.65
N GLU A 129 -4.91 -6.78 13.53
CA GLU A 129 -3.52 -6.67 13.06
C GLU A 129 -3.21 -5.22 12.66
N LEU A 130 -4.14 -4.54 11.99
CA LEU A 130 -4.00 -3.12 11.65
C LEU A 130 -3.98 -2.22 12.88
N ARG A 131 -4.77 -2.54 13.92
CA ARG A 131 -4.75 -1.82 15.19
C ARG A 131 -3.41 -2.00 15.91
N ARG A 132 -2.89 -3.23 15.98
CA ARG A 132 -1.58 -3.51 16.57
C ARG A 132 -0.46 -2.80 15.79
N LEU A 133 -0.53 -2.78 14.46
CA LEU A 133 0.39 -2.04 13.61
C LEU A 133 0.35 -0.54 13.91
N ARG A 134 -0.82 0.07 14.00
CA ARG A 134 -0.97 1.50 14.34
C ARG A 134 -0.36 1.85 15.70
N VAL A 135 -0.69 1.07 16.73
CA VAL A 135 -0.13 1.27 18.08
C VAL A 135 1.39 1.13 18.05
N ARG A 136 1.91 0.14 17.31
CA ARG A 136 3.35 -0.07 17.20
C ARG A 136 4.06 1.08 16.50
N LEU A 137 3.50 1.61 15.42
CA LEU A 137 4.03 2.78 14.72
C LEU A 137 4.01 4.04 15.59
N LEU A 138 3.01 4.18 16.48
CA LEU A 138 2.95 5.28 17.45
C LEU A 138 4.02 5.16 18.54
N LEU A 139 4.39 3.93 18.96
CA LEU A 139 5.42 3.70 19.97
C LEU A 139 6.85 3.86 19.45
N GLU A 140 7.06 3.80 18.13
CA GLU A 140 8.37 3.97 17.49
C GLU A 140 8.62 5.41 17.00
N ARG A 141 7.64 6.30 17.19
CA ARG A 141 7.79 7.76 17.04
C ARG A 141 8.22 8.38 18.36
#